data_AF-A0A3D3V4R5-F1
#
_entry.id   AF-A0A3D3V4R5-F1
#
_cell.length_a   1.000
_cell.length_b   1.000
_cell.length_c   1.000
_cell.angle_alpha   90.00
_cell.angle_beta   90.00
_cell.angle_gamma   90.00
#
_symmetry.space_group_name_H-M   'P 1'
#
loop_
_entity.id
_entity.type
_entity.pdbx_description
1 polymer ?
#
loop_
_entity_poly.entity_id
_entity_poly.type
_entity_poly.pdbx_seq_one_letter_code
_entity_poly.pdbx_strand_id
1 'polypeptide(L)'
;MRILVIDDTQANLDAALQTLNGHSVTLCSTHNEAIELLHRKNDEEALHKLKKQLMEEGIGWEEAYFKAKKETLLPYWDAVLCDLLMPPTNKNQNHPELFINEMPVGWSLALQAAKEGAKLVAVVTATNHHHHPASTMLDTISEHIFIVDGAKMLLTNYERKVELAGTEHACKECNGSEECCQCDGTGVIIEEGKDWGSVLDILIKG
;
A
#
# COMPACT_ATOMS: atom_id res chain seq x y z
N MET A 1 -12.87 -0.02 -6.33
CA MET A 1 -12.02 1.10 -5.86
C MET A 1 -10.72 1.08 -6.64
N ARG A 2 -10.03 2.22 -6.76
CA ARG A 2 -8.63 2.30 -7.19
C ARG A 2 -7.74 2.18 -5.95
N ILE A 3 -6.98 1.10 -5.87
CA ILE A 3 -6.19 0.74 -4.70
C ILE A 3 -4.71 0.67 -5.08
N LEU A 4 -3.86 1.33 -4.31
CA LEU A 4 -2.42 1.16 -4.37
C LEU A 4 -1.97 0.30 -3.20
N VAL A 5 -1.28 -0.80 -3.48
CA VAL A 5 -0.61 -1.63 -2.47
C VAL A 5 0.90 -1.44 -2.59
N ILE A 6 1.55 -1.14 -1.48
CA ILE A 6 2.99 -0.87 -1.41
C ILE A 6 3.63 -1.86 -0.43
N ASP A 7 4.33 -2.86 -0.93
CA ASP A 7 4.97 -3.90 -0.13
C ASP A 7 6.15 -4.48 -0.91
N ASP A 8 7.31 -4.64 -0.31
CA ASP A 8 8.50 -5.16 -1.01
C ASP A 8 8.54 -6.70 -1.08
N THR A 9 7.67 -7.39 -0.34
CA THR A 9 7.58 -8.85 -0.36
C THR A 9 6.63 -9.33 -1.45
N GLN A 10 7.14 -10.15 -2.38
CA GLN A 10 6.36 -10.65 -3.52
C GLN A 10 5.09 -11.42 -3.08
N ALA A 11 5.19 -12.27 -2.06
CA ALA A 11 4.03 -13.01 -1.55
C ALA A 11 2.90 -12.09 -1.04
N ASN A 12 3.23 -10.95 -0.44
CA ASN A 12 2.24 -9.96 0.00
C ASN A 12 1.59 -9.24 -1.19
N LEU A 13 2.37 -8.97 -2.24
CA LEU A 13 1.85 -8.38 -3.47
C LEU A 13 0.93 -9.34 -4.24
N ASP A 14 1.27 -10.62 -4.28
CA ASP A 14 0.42 -11.66 -4.88
C ASP A 14 -0.87 -11.84 -4.06
N ALA A 15 -0.76 -11.81 -2.73
CA ALA A 15 -1.92 -11.85 -1.83
C ALA A 15 -2.84 -10.64 -2.03
N ALA A 16 -2.30 -9.47 -2.37
CA ALA A 16 -3.12 -8.29 -2.69
C ALA A 16 -3.99 -8.52 -3.92
N LEU A 17 -3.43 -9.10 -5.00
CA LEU A 17 -4.21 -9.42 -6.20
C LEU A 17 -5.31 -10.45 -5.91
N GLN A 18 -5.00 -11.46 -5.08
CA GLN A 18 -5.95 -12.50 -4.69
C GLN A 18 -7.09 -11.94 -3.82
N THR A 19 -6.76 -11.16 -2.79
CA THR A 19 -7.73 -10.74 -1.74
C THR A 19 -8.50 -9.47 -2.09
N LEU A 20 -7.96 -8.62 -2.98
CA LEU A 20 -8.62 -7.39 -3.46
C LEU A 20 -9.32 -7.58 -4.81
N ASN A 21 -9.67 -8.82 -5.16
CA ASN A 21 -10.39 -9.14 -6.39
C ASN A 21 -11.68 -8.32 -6.52
N GLY A 22 -11.97 -7.81 -7.72
CA GLY A 22 -13.07 -6.88 -7.97
C GLY A 22 -12.73 -5.40 -7.73
N HIS A 23 -11.48 -5.08 -7.39
CA HIS A 23 -10.96 -3.72 -7.39
C HIS A 23 -9.91 -3.50 -8.50
N SER A 24 -9.64 -2.24 -8.82
CA SER A 24 -8.52 -1.86 -9.67
C SER A 24 -7.30 -1.69 -8.79
N VAL A 25 -6.41 -2.69 -8.79
CA VAL A 25 -5.24 -2.76 -7.90
C VAL A 25 -3.98 -2.41 -8.68
N THR A 26 -3.17 -1.53 -8.11
CA THR A 26 -1.80 -1.24 -8.55
C THR A 26 -0.85 -1.69 -7.45
N LEU A 27 0.18 -2.45 -7.83
CA LEU A 27 1.21 -2.95 -6.93
C LEU A 27 2.46 -2.08 -7.07
N CYS A 28 3.17 -1.88 -5.96
CA CYS A 28 4.42 -1.15 -5.90
C CYS A 28 5.34 -1.82 -4.89
N SER A 29 6.57 -2.16 -5.31
CA SER A 29 7.52 -2.89 -4.46
C SER A 29 8.63 -2.02 -3.89
N THR A 30 8.66 -0.74 -4.21
CA THR A 30 9.77 0.14 -3.80
C THR A 30 9.27 1.48 -3.28
N HIS A 31 9.93 1.98 -2.23
CA HIS A 31 9.64 3.30 -1.67
C HIS A 31 9.72 4.42 -2.73
N ASN A 32 10.69 4.35 -3.65
CA ASN A 32 10.90 5.40 -4.64
C ASN A 32 9.77 5.47 -5.67
N GLU A 33 9.27 4.32 -6.11
CA GLU A 33 8.12 4.26 -7.01
C GLU A 33 6.84 4.68 -6.28
N ALA A 34 6.70 4.29 -5.00
CA ALA A 34 5.54 4.66 -4.20
C ALA A 34 5.34 6.19 -4.14
N ILE A 35 6.41 6.96 -3.90
CA ILE A 35 6.35 8.42 -3.88
C ILE A 35 5.80 9.00 -5.18
N GLU A 36 6.23 8.49 -6.34
CA GLU A 36 5.75 8.94 -7.64
C GLU A 36 4.27 8.59 -7.85
N LEU A 37 3.85 7.41 -7.40
CA LEU A 37 2.47 6.92 -7.55
C LEU A 37 1.47 7.65 -6.63
N LEU A 38 1.91 8.15 -5.47
CA LEU A 38 1.03 8.77 -4.49
C LEU A 38 0.50 10.15 -4.92
N HIS A 39 1.18 10.84 -5.82
CA HIS A 39 0.78 12.18 -6.24
C HIS A 39 -0.63 12.21 -6.87
N ARG A 40 -1.37 13.28 -6.57
CA ARG A 40 -2.64 13.59 -7.26
C ARG A 40 -2.44 13.59 -8.77
N LYS A 41 -3.48 13.17 -9.48
CA LYS A 41 -3.51 13.16 -10.94
C LYS A 41 -4.65 14.01 -11.46
N ASN A 42 -4.46 14.60 -12.62
CA ASN A 42 -5.53 15.28 -13.31
C ASN A 42 -6.49 14.24 -13.92
N ASP A 43 -7.78 14.50 -13.79
CA ASP A 43 -8.76 13.87 -14.69
C ASP A 43 -8.53 14.44 -16.10
N GLU A 44 -7.90 13.64 -16.97
CA GLU A 44 -7.49 14.09 -18.30
C GLU A 44 -8.69 14.50 -19.17
N GLU A 45 -9.82 13.81 -19.03
CA GLU A 45 -11.04 14.11 -19.78
C GLU A 45 -11.65 15.44 -19.28
N ALA A 46 -11.82 15.57 -17.96
CA ALA A 46 -12.32 16.81 -17.37
C ALA A 46 -11.39 17.99 -17.65
N LEU A 47 -10.06 17.79 -17.59
CA LEU A 47 -9.06 18.79 -17.91
C LEU A 47 -9.22 19.26 -19.34
N HIS A 48 -9.30 18.33 -20.30
CA HIS A 48 -9.46 18.65 -21.71
C HIS A 48 -10.75 19.45 -21.96
N LYS A 49 -11.87 18.99 -21.37
CA LYS A 49 -13.18 19.62 -21.50
C LYS A 49 -13.21 21.04 -20.93
N LEU A 50 -12.76 21.22 -19.68
CA LEU A 50 -12.74 22.51 -19.00
C LEU A 50 -11.80 23.50 -19.70
N LYS A 51 -10.60 23.06 -20.09
CA LYS A 51 -9.67 23.90 -20.85
C LYS A 51 -10.31 24.41 -22.14
N LYS A 52 -10.98 23.53 -22.90
CA LYS A 52 -11.65 23.90 -24.16
C LYS A 52 -12.74 24.95 -23.90
N GLN A 53 -13.58 24.74 -22.89
CA GLN A 53 -14.62 25.68 -22.50
C GLN A 53 -14.03 27.06 -22.14
N LEU A 54 -13.00 27.10 -21.29
CA LEU A 54 -12.34 28.36 -20.90
C LEU A 54 -11.76 29.11 -22.10
N MET A 55 -11.21 28.38 -23.09
CA MET A 55 -10.73 28.97 -24.34
C MET A 55 -11.87 29.53 -25.21
N GLU A 56 -13.03 28.86 -25.26
CA GLU A 56 -14.24 29.36 -25.94
C GLU A 56 -14.80 30.63 -25.26
N GLU A 57 -14.60 30.76 -23.95
CA GLU A 57 -14.91 31.96 -23.16
C GLU A 57 -13.88 33.10 -23.32
N GLY A 58 -12.85 32.90 -24.15
CA GLY A 58 -11.86 33.92 -24.49
C GLY A 58 -10.64 33.96 -23.56
N ILE A 59 -10.48 32.99 -22.65
CA ILE A 59 -9.28 32.88 -21.81
C ILE A 59 -8.11 32.36 -22.66
N GLY A 60 -6.94 32.97 -22.50
CA GLY A 60 -5.72 32.55 -23.19
C GLY A 60 -5.34 31.10 -22.86
N TRP A 61 -4.70 30.40 -23.81
CA TRP A 61 -4.37 28.97 -23.69
C TRP A 61 -3.66 28.60 -22.38
N GLU A 62 -2.66 29.40 -21.99
CA GLU A 62 -1.84 29.12 -20.81
C GLU A 62 -2.65 29.24 -19.50
N GLU A 63 -3.41 30.33 -19.37
CA GLU A 63 -4.28 30.56 -18.21
C GLU A 63 -5.40 29.51 -18.15
N ALA A 64 -6.01 29.18 -19.29
CA ALA A 64 -7.04 28.13 -19.38
C ALA A 64 -6.47 26.76 -18.97
N TYR A 65 -5.26 26.42 -19.41
CA TYR A 65 -4.59 25.19 -19.04
C TYR A 65 -4.30 25.11 -17.54
N PHE A 66 -3.70 26.15 -16.94
CA PHE A 66 -3.38 26.14 -15.50
C PHE A 66 -4.64 26.15 -14.61
N LYS A 67 -5.69 26.89 -15.00
CA LYS A 67 -6.99 26.85 -14.31
C LYS A 67 -7.61 25.47 -14.38
N ALA A 68 -7.73 24.91 -15.58
CA ALA A 68 -8.30 23.57 -15.76
C ALA A 68 -7.49 22.52 -15.00
N LYS A 69 -6.17 22.57 -15.06
CA LYS A 69 -5.27 21.68 -14.32
C LYS A 69 -5.48 21.78 -12.81
N LYS A 70 -5.67 22.98 -12.26
CA LYS A 70 -5.91 23.16 -10.82
C LYS A 70 -7.27 22.60 -10.39
N GLU A 71 -8.31 22.83 -11.19
CA GLU A 71 -9.69 22.44 -10.85
C GLU A 71 -9.98 20.95 -11.07
N THR A 72 -9.20 20.29 -11.91
CA THR A 72 -9.37 18.87 -12.25
C THR A 72 -8.34 17.97 -11.56
N LEU A 73 -7.55 18.53 -10.64
CA LEU A 73 -6.61 17.77 -9.84
C LEU A 73 -7.38 17.00 -8.78
N LEU A 74 -7.45 15.68 -8.92
CA LEU A 74 -8.22 14.82 -8.04
C LEU A 74 -7.31 13.87 -7.25
N PRO A 75 -7.71 13.46 -6.04
CA PRO A 75 -7.15 12.29 -5.41
C PRO A 75 -7.30 11.09 -6.35
N TYR A 76 -6.19 10.43 -6.65
CA TYR A 76 -6.19 9.33 -7.62
C TYR A 76 -6.59 8.00 -6.98
N TRP A 77 -6.21 7.80 -5.71
CA TRP A 77 -6.43 6.55 -4.98
C TRP A 77 -7.63 6.65 -4.06
N ASP A 78 -8.51 5.66 -4.12
CA ASP A 78 -9.56 5.51 -3.10
C ASP A 78 -8.98 4.94 -1.81
N ALA A 79 -8.01 4.01 -1.94
CA ALA A 79 -7.30 3.41 -0.83
C ALA A 79 -5.79 3.25 -1.13
N VAL A 80 -4.95 3.43 -0.11
CA VAL A 80 -3.52 3.12 -0.14
C VAL A 80 -3.19 2.20 1.04
N LEU A 81 -2.68 1.01 0.76
CA LEU A 81 -2.30 0.02 1.78
C LEU A 81 -0.80 -0.21 1.67
N CYS A 82 -0.02 0.07 2.72
CA CYS A 82 1.43 -0.08 2.68
C CYS A 82 1.99 -0.95 3.81
N ASP A 83 3.10 -1.62 3.53
CA ASP A 83 3.94 -2.17 4.57
C ASP A 83 4.53 -1.04 5.42
N LEU A 84 4.68 -1.33 6.71
CA LEU A 84 5.48 -0.53 7.61
C LEU A 84 6.97 -0.58 7.22
N LEU A 85 7.49 -1.79 7.07
CA LEU A 85 8.92 -2.06 6.94
C LEU A 85 9.23 -2.33 5.48
N MET A 86 10.15 -1.55 4.93
CA MET A 86 10.67 -1.78 3.58
C MET A 86 12.17 -1.45 3.56
N PRO A 87 12.90 -1.87 2.52
CA PRO A 87 14.28 -1.47 2.31
C PRO A 87 14.46 0.05 2.33
N PRO A 88 15.57 0.55 2.89
CA PRO A 88 15.86 1.97 2.92
C PRO A 88 15.98 2.53 1.50
N THR A 89 15.48 3.75 1.30
CA THR A 89 15.81 4.50 0.08
C THR A 89 17.28 4.93 0.14
N ASN A 90 18.00 4.74 -0.95
CA ASN A 90 19.36 5.27 -1.12
C ASN A 90 19.38 6.65 -1.79
N LYS A 91 18.21 7.20 -2.18
CA LYS A 91 18.14 8.53 -2.78
C LYS A 91 18.37 9.60 -1.71
N ASN A 92 19.18 10.59 -2.05
CA ASN A 92 19.47 11.77 -1.21
C ASN A 92 20.12 11.46 0.15
N GLN A 93 20.70 10.27 0.33
CA GLN A 93 21.48 9.91 1.51
C GLN A 93 22.98 10.08 1.24
N ASN A 94 23.70 10.68 2.18
CA ASN A 94 25.15 10.83 2.09
C ASN A 94 25.91 9.55 2.48
N HIS A 95 25.25 8.60 3.17
CA HIS A 95 25.82 7.35 3.69
C HIS A 95 24.82 6.18 3.70
N PRO A 96 24.33 5.72 2.53
CA PRO A 96 23.34 4.63 2.46
C PRO A 96 23.85 3.30 3.04
N GLU A 97 25.17 3.10 3.09
CA GLU A 97 25.82 1.92 3.68
C GLU A 97 25.55 1.75 5.18
N LEU A 98 25.14 2.82 5.88
CA LEU A 98 24.80 2.76 7.29
C LEU A 98 23.38 2.20 7.53
N PHE A 99 22.58 2.06 6.48
CA PHE A 99 21.19 1.62 6.55
C PHE A 99 21.03 0.33 5.74
N ILE A 100 21.42 -0.79 6.35
CA ILE A 100 21.32 -2.13 5.72
C ILE A 100 20.06 -2.90 6.13
N ASN A 101 19.38 -2.45 7.20
CA ASN A 101 18.18 -3.08 7.71
C ASN A 101 16.93 -2.35 7.19
N GLU A 102 15.79 -3.04 7.27
CA GLU A 102 14.49 -2.45 6.98
C GLU A 102 14.24 -1.18 7.81
N MET A 103 13.51 -0.25 7.19
CA MET A 103 13.16 1.03 7.78
C MET A 103 11.63 1.17 7.84
N PRO A 104 11.09 1.85 8.87
CA PRO A 104 9.64 2.05 9.03
C PRO A 104 9.09 3.13 8.09
N VAL A 105 9.32 2.98 6.78
CA VAL A 105 8.95 3.97 5.77
C VAL A 105 7.44 4.06 5.52
N GLY A 106 6.69 3.01 5.86
CA GLY A 106 5.23 2.97 5.65
C GLY A 106 4.49 4.17 6.25
N TRP A 107 4.95 4.67 7.39
CA TRP A 107 4.36 5.84 8.05
C TRP A 107 4.40 7.09 7.18
N SER A 108 5.54 7.41 6.56
CA SER A 108 5.66 8.62 5.74
C SER A 108 4.85 8.49 4.45
N LEU A 109 4.82 7.29 3.85
CA LEU A 109 4.00 6.98 2.68
C LEU A 109 2.50 7.14 2.99
N ALA A 110 2.04 6.67 4.15
CA ALA A 110 0.66 6.80 4.58
C ALA A 110 0.25 8.27 4.81
N LEU A 111 1.10 9.07 5.44
CA LEU A 111 0.86 10.51 5.60
C LEU A 111 0.81 11.23 4.24
N GLN A 112 1.71 10.88 3.33
CA GLN A 112 1.72 11.43 1.98
C GLN A 112 0.47 11.02 1.20
N ALA A 113 0.01 9.78 1.31
CA ALA A 113 -1.24 9.30 0.70
C ALA A 113 -2.45 10.11 1.17
N ALA A 114 -2.58 10.31 2.49
CA ALA A 114 -3.63 11.13 3.07
C ALA A 114 -3.60 12.57 2.54
N LYS A 115 -2.40 13.18 2.50
CA LYS A 115 -2.18 14.53 1.96
C LYS A 115 -2.53 14.66 0.47
N GLU A 116 -2.34 13.59 -0.29
CA GLU A 116 -2.72 13.54 -1.71
C GLU A 116 -4.20 13.18 -1.91
N GLY A 117 -4.94 12.99 -0.80
CA GLY A 117 -6.38 12.88 -0.73
C GLY A 117 -6.93 11.46 -0.79
N ALA A 118 -6.09 10.44 -0.59
CA ALA A 118 -6.58 9.07 -0.44
C ALA A 118 -7.58 9.00 0.72
N LYS A 119 -8.70 8.30 0.54
CA LYS A 119 -9.79 8.29 1.54
C LYS A 119 -9.54 7.27 2.64
N LEU A 120 -8.97 6.13 2.27
CA LEU A 120 -8.62 5.03 3.17
C LEU A 120 -7.11 4.79 3.09
N VAL A 121 -6.44 4.71 4.23
CA VAL A 121 -4.99 4.47 4.28
C VAL A 121 -4.70 3.40 5.33
N ALA A 122 -3.86 2.42 5.03
CA ALA A 122 -3.39 1.46 6.01
C ALA A 122 -1.86 1.39 6.03
N VAL A 123 -1.28 1.25 7.22
CA VAL A 123 0.08 0.74 7.43
C VAL A 123 -0.04 -0.60 8.15
N VAL A 124 0.49 -1.67 7.54
CA VAL A 124 0.35 -3.04 8.04
C VAL A 124 1.70 -3.73 8.02
N THR A 125 2.15 -4.23 9.16
CA THR A 125 3.38 -5.03 9.23
C THR A 125 3.09 -6.48 9.57
N ALA A 126 3.82 -7.39 8.92
CA ALA A 126 3.83 -8.81 9.27
C ALA A 126 4.79 -9.13 10.43
N THR A 127 5.56 -8.15 10.91
CA THR A 127 6.50 -8.35 12.01
C THR A 127 5.82 -8.18 13.36
N ASN A 128 6.08 -9.10 14.29
CA ASN A 128 5.55 -8.96 15.64
C ASN A 128 6.36 -7.94 16.47
N HIS A 129 5.75 -7.47 17.56
CA HIS A 129 6.34 -6.44 18.43
C HIS A 129 7.63 -6.86 19.13
N HIS A 130 8.03 -8.14 19.09
CA HIS A 130 9.31 -8.62 19.62
C HIS A 130 10.44 -8.57 18.60
N HIS A 131 10.17 -8.39 17.30
CA HIS A 131 11.16 -8.49 16.23
C HIS A 131 11.63 -7.14 15.68
N HIS A 132 10.82 -6.08 15.76
CA HIS A 132 11.23 -4.76 15.30
C HIS A 132 10.63 -3.63 16.15
N PRO A 133 11.43 -2.64 16.60
CA PRO A 133 10.95 -1.56 17.49
C PRO A 133 9.81 -0.74 16.86
N ALA A 134 9.80 -0.58 15.53
CA ALA A 134 8.71 0.12 14.87
C ALA A 134 7.36 -0.61 14.94
N SER A 135 7.36 -1.94 15.08
CA SER A 135 6.12 -2.70 15.34
C SER A 135 5.63 -2.45 16.77
N THR A 136 6.53 -2.44 17.75
CA THR A 136 6.18 -2.07 19.14
C THR A 136 5.59 -0.66 19.25
N MET A 137 6.03 0.28 18.40
CA MET A 137 5.46 1.63 18.37
C MET A 137 3.97 1.62 18.00
N LEU A 138 3.50 0.67 17.18
CA LEU A 138 2.09 0.55 16.82
C LEU A 138 1.22 0.17 18.03
N ASP A 139 1.75 -0.65 18.95
CA ASP A 139 1.04 -1.03 20.18
C ASP A 139 0.77 0.18 21.09
N THR A 140 1.59 1.23 21.00
CA THR A 140 1.43 2.44 21.81
C THR A 140 0.31 3.35 21.31
N ILE A 141 -0.19 3.13 20.08
CA ILE A 141 -1.33 3.87 19.55
C ILE A 141 -2.61 3.21 20.04
N SER A 142 -3.28 3.87 21.01
CA SER A 142 -4.46 3.35 21.70
C SER A 142 -5.68 3.12 20.82
N GLU A 143 -5.74 3.75 19.65
CA GLU A 143 -6.79 3.58 18.65
C GLU A 143 -6.13 3.29 17.29
N HIS A 144 -6.26 2.06 16.82
CA HIS A 144 -5.62 1.64 15.57
C HIS A 144 -6.20 2.33 14.33
N ILE A 145 -7.37 2.98 14.43
CA ILE A 145 -8.01 3.74 13.35
C ILE A 145 -8.27 5.17 13.79
N PHE A 146 -7.81 6.15 13.01
CA PHE A 146 -8.05 7.57 13.25
C PHE A 146 -8.05 8.38 11.95
N ILE A 147 -8.38 9.67 12.01
CA ILE A 147 -8.46 10.54 10.82
C ILE A 147 -7.20 11.38 10.65
N VAL A 148 -6.62 11.38 9.45
CA VAL A 148 -5.48 12.22 9.05
C VAL A 148 -5.81 12.89 7.72
N ASP A 149 -5.81 14.23 7.69
CA ASP A 149 -6.15 15.03 6.48
C ASP A 149 -7.45 14.57 5.77
N GLY A 150 -8.46 14.17 6.56
CA GLY A 150 -9.74 13.65 6.05
C GLY A 150 -9.72 12.19 5.61
N ALA A 151 -8.56 11.55 5.56
CA ALA A 151 -8.41 10.11 5.32
C ALA A 151 -8.64 9.31 6.60
N LYS A 152 -9.33 8.17 6.49
CA LYS A 152 -9.38 7.17 7.56
C LYS A 152 -8.11 6.31 7.49
N MET A 153 -7.31 6.36 8.54
CA MET A 153 -5.99 5.73 8.60
C MET A 153 -5.99 4.60 9.64
N LEU A 154 -5.63 3.39 9.21
CA LEU A 154 -5.40 2.21 10.05
C LEU A 154 -3.89 1.99 10.21
N LEU A 155 -3.43 1.81 11.43
CA LEU A 155 -2.04 1.44 11.71
C LEU A 155 -2.03 0.19 12.59
N THR A 156 -1.45 -0.91 12.10
CA THR A 156 -1.54 -2.19 12.80
C THR A 156 -0.36 -3.13 12.53
N ASN A 157 0.01 -3.87 13.56
CA ASN A 157 0.88 -5.05 13.52
C ASN A 157 0.08 -6.35 13.69
N TYR A 158 -1.25 -6.25 13.69
CA TYR A 158 -2.14 -7.41 13.65
C TYR A 158 -2.48 -7.71 12.19
N GLU A 159 -1.80 -8.71 11.66
CA GLU A 159 -1.90 -9.15 10.28
C GLU A 159 -2.60 -10.51 10.21
N ARG A 160 -3.59 -10.63 9.34
CA ARG A 160 -4.12 -11.93 8.92
C ARG A 160 -3.40 -12.36 7.68
N LYS A 161 -3.13 -13.65 7.58
CA LYS A 161 -2.52 -14.28 6.41
C LYS A 161 -3.53 -15.03 5.58
N VAL A 162 -3.25 -15.11 4.29
CA VAL A 162 -3.93 -16.00 3.34
C VAL A 162 -2.90 -16.87 2.64
N GLU A 163 -3.27 -18.12 2.41
CA GLU A 163 -2.54 -19.03 1.52
C GLU A 163 -2.69 -18.56 0.06
N LEU A 164 -1.59 -18.58 -0.68
CA LEU A 164 -1.52 -18.19 -2.08
C LEU A 164 -1.81 -19.39 -2.98
N ALA A 165 -2.93 -19.32 -3.70
CA ALA A 165 -3.33 -20.40 -4.59
C ALA A 165 -2.30 -20.62 -5.72
N GLY A 166 -1.93 -21.86 -5.99
CA GLY A 166 -0.97 -22.21 -7.05
C GLY A 166 0.50 -22.17 -6.63
N THR A 167 0.79 -21.94 -5.35
CA THR A 167 2.16 -21.97 -4.78
C THR A 167 2.48 -23.27 -4.02
N GLU A 168 1.59 -24.26 -4.13
CA GLU A 168 1.70 -25.53 -3.43
C GLU A 168 2.94 -26.29 -3.90
N HIS A 169 3.82 -26.64 -2.96
CA HIS A 169 5.00 -27.43 -3.24
C HIS A 169 5.25 -28.48 -2.15
N ALA A 170 5.90 -29.59 -2.52
CA ALA A 170 6.24 -30.62 -1.56
C ALA A 170 7.11 -30.03 -0.43
N CYS A 171 6.76 -30.33 0.81
CA CYS A 171 7.52 -29.91 1.98
C CYS A 171 8.95 -30.44 1.88
N LYS A 172 9.94 -29.55 1.91
CA LYS A 172 11.35 -29.90 1.71
C LYS A 172 11.92 -30.77 2.83
N GLU A 173 11.40 -30.60 4.05
CA GLU A 173 11.88 -31.31 5.24
C GLU A 173 11.46 -32.77 5.26
N CYS A 174 10.25 -33.07 4.77
CA CYS A 174 9.71 -34.42 4.76
C CYS A 174 9.57 -35.03 3.37
N ASN A 175 9.93 -34.27 2.33
CA ASN A 175 9.80 -34.62 0.93
C ASN A 175 8.40 -35.13 0.56
N GLY A 176 7.36 -34.51 1.14
CA GLY A 176 5.96 -34.88 0.90
C GLY A 176 5.39 -35.96 1.81
N SER A 177 6.10 -36.40 2.86
CA SER A 177 5.51 -37.31 3.84
C SER A 177 4.57 -36.58 4.82
N GLU A 178 3.44 -37.21 5.15
CA GLU A 178 2.36 -36.64 5.96
C GLU A 178 2.61 -36.70 7.48
N GLU A 179 3.87 -36.86 7.92
CA GLU A 179 4.28 -36.97 9.32
C GLU A 179 5.33 -35.92 9.68
N CYS A 180 5.09 -34.66 9.33
CA CYS A 180 6.04 -33.58 9.53
C CYS A 180 5.40 -32.36 10.17
N CYS A 181 6.00 -31.87 11.26
CA CYS A 181 5.54 -30.68 11.97
C CYS A 181 5.77 -29.36 11.21
N GLN A 182 6.57 -29.37 10.13
CA GLN A 182 6.83 -28.17 9.33
C GLN A 182 5.73 -27.91 8.30
N CYS A 183 4.99 -28.94 7.91
CA CYS A 183 3.83 -28.84 7.01
C CYS A 183 2.53 -29.29 7.69
N ASP A 184 2.54 -29.39 9.02
CA ASP A 184 1.42 -29.89 9.82
C ASP A 184 0.83 -31.23 9.31
N GLY A 185 1.70 -32.10 8.81
CA GLY A 185 1.33 -33.42 8.30
C GLY A 185 0.63 -33.42 6.94
N THR A 186 0.59 -32.30 6.22
CA THR A 186 -0.02 -32.24 4.88
C THR A 186 0.91 -32.73 3.78
N GLY A 187 2.23 -32.80 4.05
CA GLY A 187 3.25 -33.04 3.03
C GLY A 187 3.46 -31.87 2.05
N VAL A 188 2.68 -30.79 2.17
CA VAL A 188 2.65 -29.67 1.23
C VAL A 188 2.89 -28.37 2.00
N ILE A 189 3.65 -27.46 1.39
CA ILE A 189 3.80 -26.09 1.86
C ILE A 189 3.14 -25.20 0.83
N ILE A 190 2.40 -24.21 1.32
CA ILE A 190 1.76 -23.17 0.52
C ILE A 190 2.36 -21.84 0.98
N GLU A 191 2.70 -20.96 0.05
CA GLU A 191 3.17 -19.63 0.40
C GLU A 191 2.02 -18.83 1.01
N GLU A 192 2.34 -17.96 1.97
CA GLU A 192 1.37 -17.08 2.63
C GLU A 192 1.72 -15.62 2.39
N GLY A 193 0.70 -14.77 2.29
CA GLY A 193 0.86 -13.32 2.28
C GLY A 193 -0.23 -12.62 3.06
N LYS A 194 -0.07 -11.30 3.22
CA LYS A 194 -1.03 -10.44 3.93
C LYS A 194 -2.43 -10.48 3.32
N ASP A 195 -3.44 -10.64 4.17
CA ASP A 195 -4.85 -10.51 3.80
C ASP A 195 -5.25 -9.02 3.67
N TRP A 196 -4.82 -8.39 2.58
CA TRP A 196 -5.13 -7.00 2.28
C TRP A 196 -6.63 -6.73 2.12
N GLY A 197 -7.39 -7.73 1.67
CA GLY A 197 -8.85 -7.68 1.64
C GLY A 197 -9.43 -7.44 3.03
N SER A 198 -8.98 -8.19 4.04
CA SER A 198 -9.41 -7.99 5.42
C SER A 198 -9.05 -6.61 5.97
N VAL A 199 -7.87 -6.09 5.63
CA VAL A 199 -7.39 -4.76 6.02
C VAL A 199 -8.31 -3.67 5.44
N LEU A 200 -8.63 -3.77 4.15
CA LEU A 200 -9.55 -2.85 3.49
C LEU A 200 -10.95 -2.90 4.11
N ASP A 201 -11.43 -4.11 4.42
CA ASP A 201 -12.74 -4.32 5.05
C ASP A 201 -12.85 -3.64 6.42
N ILE A 202 -11.77 -3.69 7.22
CA ILE A 202 -11.68 -2.98 8.51
C ILE A 202 -11.82 -1.47 8.29
N LEU A 203 -11.08 -0.92 7.32
CA LEU A 203 -11.14 0.51 6.98
C LEU A 203 -12.52 0.95 6.44
N ILE A 204 -13.22 0.09 5.72
CA ILE A 204 -14.57 0.42 5.21
C ILE A 204 -15.59 0.43 6.36
N LYS A 205 -15.52 -0.56 7.26
CA LYS A 205 -16.56 -0.80 8.28
C LYS A 205 -16.38 0.01 9.57
N GLY A 206 -15.15 0.20 10.04
CA GLY A 206 -14.83 0.94 11.27
C GLY A 206 -14.91 2.44 11.05
#